data_AF-A0A932NTY2-F1
#
_entry.id   AF-A0A932NTY2-F1
#
_cell.length_a   1.000
_cell.length_b   1.000
_cell.length_c   1.000
_cell.angle_alpha   90.00
_cell.angle_beta   90.00
_cell.angle_gamma   90.00
#
_symmetry.space_group_name_H-M   'P 1'
#
loop_
_entity.id
_entity.type
_entity.pdbx_description
1 polymer ?
#
loop_
_entity_poly.entity_id
_entity_poly.type
_entity_poly.pdbx_seq_one_letter_code
_entity_poly.pdbx_strand_id
1 'polypeptide(L)'
;MSEAPIFQYREAAARAGLDLQVGEDLCIGVSFHLAETRERAIKEATPFYEEHVKMFAPLGFVRGLTPEQLVAVGRRGGWAAARIPTLEDAVAAGAWYCGPPEGFIAYLQALEAKYPGLEHVNVGSSMGTPKAVMLEQLTWFAKEVLPAFQGDAR
;
A
#
# COMPACT_ATOMS: atom_id res chain seq x y z
N MET A 1 -1.01 -8.61 -1.32
CA MET A 1 -2.14 -8.28 -0.43
C MET A 1 -2.91 -9.56 -0.26
N SER A 2 -3.24 -9.94 0.98
CA SER A 2 -4.07 -11.14 1.19
C SER A 2 -5.50 -10.81 0.81
N GLU A 3 -6.05 -11.48 -0.19
CA GLU A 3 -7.41 -11.19 -0.70
C GLU A 3 -8.49 -11.92 0.09
N ALA A 4 -8.12 -13.04 0.74
CA ALA A 4 -9.05 -13.88 1.48
C ALA A 4 -9.94 -13.11 2.50
N PRO A 5 -9.41 -12.15 3.30
CA PRO A 5 -10.24 -11.40 4.24
C PRO A 5 -11.39 -10.63 3.59
N ILE A 6 -11.23 -10.14 2.36
CA ILE A 6 -12.27 -9.38 1.65
C ILE A 6 -13.47 -10.30 1.33
N PHE A 7 -13.20 -11.48 0.78
CA PHE A 7 -14.24 -12.47 0.47
C PHE A 7 -14.85 -13.07 1.74
N GLN A 8 -14.02 -13.35 2.76
CA GLN A 8 -14.48 -13.88 4.04
C GLN A 8 -15.38 -12.91 4.80
N TYR A 9 -15.14 -11.59 4.66
CA TYR A 9 -16.02 -10.57 5.23
C TYR A 9 -17.41 -10.63 4.59
N ARG A 10 -17.50 -10.65 3.25
CA ARG A 10 -18.76 -10.83 2.53
C ARG A 10 -19.49 -12.12 2.96
N GLU A 11 -18.77 -13.23 3.07
CA GLU A 11 -19.35 -14.50 3.54
C GLU A 11 -19.86 -14.42 4.98
N ALA A 12 -19.17 -13.68 5.85
CA ALA A 12 -19.63 -13.44 7.22
C ALA A 12 -20.88 -12.57 7.25
N ALA A 13 -20.96 -11.53 6.40
CA ALA A 13 -22.14 -10.69 6.23
C ALA A 13 -23.35 -11.52 5.74
N ALA A 14 -23.15 -12.41 4.77
CA ALA A 14 -24.18 -13.33 4.28
C ALA A 14 -24.72 -14.25 5.39
N ARG A 15 -23.84 -14.77 6.27
CA ARG A 15 -24.28 -15.55 7.45
C ARG A 15 -25.10 -14.73 8.44
N ALA A 16 -24.93 -13.41 8.46
CA ALA A 16 -25.71 -12.47 9.26
C ALA A 16 -26.99 -11.97 8.55
N GLY A 17 -27.27 -12.43 7.32
CA GLY A 17 -28.45 -12.02 6.55
C GLY A 17 -28.28 -10.71 5.77
N LEU A 18 -27.04 -10.23 5.59
CA LEU A 18 -26.72 -9.06 4.77
C LEU A 18 -26.25 -9.51 3.38
N ASP A 19 -26.74 -8.86 2.34
CA ASP A 19 -26.32 -9.08 0.95
C ASP A 19 -25.36 -7.96 0.53
N LEU A 20 -24.06 -8.19 0.72
CA LEU A 20 -23.00 -7.23 0.40
C LEU A 20 -22.29 -7.60 -0.90
N GLN A 21 -21.94 -6.58 -1.68
CA GLN A 21 -21.00 -6.74 -2.80
C GLN A 21 -19.57 -6.98 -2.29
N VAL A 22 -18.71 -7.52 -3.16
CA VAL A 22 -17.29 -7.70 -2.80
C VAL A 22 -16.63 -6.32 -2.69
N GLY A 23 -16.12 -5.99 -1.50
CA GLY A 23 -15.50 -4.68 -1.22
C GLY A 23 -16.41 -3.69 -0.49
N GLU A 24 -17.71 -3.97 -0.39
CA GLU A 24 -18.68 -3.14 0.32
C GLU A 24 -18.37 -3.06 1.81
N ASP A 25 -18.58 -1.89 2.41
CA ASP A 25 -18.24 -1.56 3.80
C ASP A 25 -16.76 -1.77 4.18
N LEU A 26 -15.86 -1.85 3.19
CA LEU A 26 -14.42 -1.96 3.41
C LEU A 26 -13.68 -0.70 2.96
N CYS A 27 -12.53 -0.46 3.60
CA CYS A 27 -11.57 0.54 3.19
C CYS A 27 -10.21 -0.11 2.97
N ILE A 28 -9.67 0.00 1.74
CA ILE A 28 -8.36 -0.56 1.42
C ILE A 28 -7.27 0.49 1.67
N GLY A 29 -6.29 0.13 2.49
CA GLY A 29 -5.10 0.95 2.74
C GLY A 29 -3.99 0.67 1.73
N VAL A 30 -3.45 1.72 1.11
CA VAL A 30 -2.35 1.63 0.14
C VAL A 30 -1.27 2.64 0.51
N SER A 31 -0.04 2.16 0.70
CA SER A 31 1.12 3.05 0.81
C SER A 31 1.56 3.49 -0.57
N PHE A 32 1.93 4.75 -0.77
CA PHE A 32 2.32 5.22 -2.10
C PHE A 32 3.49 6.20 -2.11
N HIS A 33 4.19 6.25 -3.24
CA HIS A 33 5.15 7.30 -3.60
C HIS A 33 5.15 7.53 -5.11
N LEU A 34 4.80 8.74 -5.53
CA LEU A 34 4.75 9.20 -6.90
C LEU A 34 6.07 9.87 -7.31
N ALA A 35 6.51 9.54 -8.52
CA ALA A 35 7.62 10.22 -9.23
C ALA A 35 7.44 10.03 -10.74
N GLU A 36 8.24 10.69 -11.57
CA GLU A 36 8.12 10.62 -13.03
C GLU A 36 8.42 9.24 -13.61
N THR A 37 9.14 8.39 -12.86
CA THR A 37 9.39 6.99 -13.22
C THR A 37 9.28 6.06 -12.02
N ARG A 38 9.03 4.78 -12.28
CA ARG A 38 9.01 3.73 -11.26
C ARG A 38 10.35 3.60 -10.55
N GLU A 39 11.45 3.65 -11.30
CA GLU A 39 12.81 3.53 -10.77
C GLU A 39 13.12 4.67 -9.79
N ARG A 40 12.71 5.90 -10.14
CA ARG A 40 12.89 7.06 -9.27
C ARG A 40 12.03 6.94 -8.01
N ALA A 41 10.75 6.59 -8.16
CA ALA A 41 9.84 6.44 -7.03
C ALA A 41 10.33 5.37 -6.04
N ILE A 42 10.78 4.22 -6.54
CA ILE A 42 11.35 3.15 -5.70
C ILE A 42 12.58 3.68 -4.96
N LYS A 43 13.55 4.27 -5.69
CA LYS A 43 14.78 4.79 -5.08
C LYS A 43 14.51 5.80 -3.96
N GLU A 44 13.57 6.72 -4.17
CA GLU A 44 13.21 7.74 -3.19
C GLU A 44 12.46 7.16 -1.99
N ALA A 45 11.59 6.17 -2.21
CA ALA A 45 10.78 5.55 -1.17
C ALA A 45 11.48 4.44 -0.39
N THR A 46 12.56 3.84 -0.93
CA THR A 46 13.30 2.74 -0.27
C THR A 46 13.70 3.08 1.16
N PRO A 47 14.29 4.25 1.49
CA PRO A 47 14.63 4.57 2.88
C PRO A 47 13.41 4.60 3.80
N PHE A 48 12.25 5.09 3.34
CA PHE A 48 11.03 5.13 4.15
C PHE A 48 10.44 3.73 4.37
N TYR A 49 10.56 2.86 3.36
CA TYR A 49 10.21 1.45 3.48
C TYR A 49 11.13 0.70 4.44
N GLU A 50 12.44 0.97 4.42
CA GLU A 50 13.36 0.34 5.38
C GLU A 50 13.01 0.74 6.83
N GLU A 51 12.70 2.02 7.08
CA GLU A 51 12.22 2.45 8.41
C GLU A 51 10.86 1.84 8.76
N HIS A 52 9.96 1.67 7.78
CA HIS A 52 8.71 0.93 7.96
C HIS A 52 8.99 -0.48 8.48
N VAL A 53 9.86 -1.22 7.80
CA VAL A 53 10.17 -2.61 8.15
C VAL A 53 10.84 -2.67 9.52
N LYS A 54 11.75 -1.75 9.85
CA LYS A 54 12.35 -1.65 11.20
C LYS A 54 11.32 -1.50 12.31
N MET A 55 10.31 -0.66 12.08
CA MET A 55 9.27 -0.40 13.08
C MET A 55 8.26 -1.55 13.19
N PHE A 56 7.83 -2.09 12.06
CA PHE A 56 6.66 -2.96 11.99
C PHE A 56 6.98 -4.47 11.97
N ALA A 57 8.20 -4.86 11.59
CA ALA A 57 8.61 -6.26 11.61
C ALA A 57 8.61 -6.86 13.04
N PRO A 58 9.14 -6.20 14.09
CA PRO A 58 9.09 -6.74 15.46
C PRO A 58 7.66 -6.91 16.01
N LEU A 59 6.69 -6.21 15.40
CA LEU A 59 5.27 -6.26 15.76
C LEU A 59 4.49 -7.31 14.94
N GLY A 60 5.13 -8.03 14.03
CA GLY A 60 4.51 -9.06 13.20
C GLY A 60 3.70 -8.55 12.01
N PHE A 61 3.79 -7.25 11.68
CA PHE A 61 3.07 -6.67 10.54
C PHE A 61 3.78 -6.91 9.20
N VAL A 62 5.09 -7.15 9.20
CA VAL A 62 5.82 -7.63 8.02
C VAL A 62 5.79 -9.16 8.04
N ARG A 63 4.89 -9.74 7.23
CA ARG A 63 4.67 -11.19 7.20
C ARG A 63 5.85 -11.94 6.60
N GLY A 64 6.08 -13.17 7.10
CA GLY A 64 7.01 -14.12 6.49
C GLY A 64 8.48 -13.95 6.88
N LEU A 65 8.80 -13.08 7.84
CA LEU A 65 10.16 -12.95 8.37
C LEU A 65 10.52 -14.09 9.31
N THR A 66 11.71 -14.66 9.14
CA THR A 66 12.27 -15.62 10.10
C THR A 66 12.78 -14.90 11.36
N PRO A 67 12.96 -15.61 12.49
CA PRO A 67 13.59 -15.03 13.69
C PRO A 67 14.94 -14.37 13.41
N GLU A 68 15.78 -14.95 12.54
CA GLU A 68 17.08 -14.40 12.15
C GLU A 68 16.92 -13.10 11.35
N GLN A 69 15.92 -13.04 10.47
CA GLN A 69 15.59 -11.83 9.71
C GLN A 69 15.07 -10.72 10.62
N LEU A 70 14.25 -11.04 11.63
CA LEU A 70 13.79 -10.06 12.63
C LEU A 70 14.97 -9.43 13.39
N VAL A 71 15.97 -10.23 13.77
CA VAL A 71 17.19 -9.70 14.39
C VAL A 71 17.99 -8.83 13.41
N ALA A 72 18.06 -9.23 12.13
CA ALA A 72 18.78 -8.49 11.10
C ALA A 72 18.14 -7.13 10.77
N VAL A 73 16.80 -7.05 10.78
CA VAL A 73 16.05 -5.80 10.57
C VAL A 73 16.49 -4.70 11.55
N GLY A 74 16.75 -5.05 12.82
CA GLY A 74 17.20 -4.10 13.84
C GLY A 74 18.64 -3.61 13.69
N ARG A 75 19.41 -4.11 12.72
CA ARG A 75 20.82 -3.75 12.51
C ARG A 75 20.98 -2.71 11.42
N ARG A 76 22.04 -1.90 11.55
CA ARG A 76 22.49 -1.02 10.47
C ARG A 76 23.22 -1.85 9.41
N GLY A 77 22.61 -2.01 8.23
CA GLY A 77 23.18 -2.77 7.11
C GLY A 77 22.99 -4.29 7.23
N GLY A 78 23.47 -5.04 6.23
CA GLY A 78 23.32 -6.50 6.17
C GLY A 78 21.96 -6.99 5.69
N TRP A 79 21.05 -6.08 5.32
CA TRP A 79 19.69 -6.39 4.90
C TRP A 79 19.62 -7.27 3.65
N ALA A 80 20.41 -6.93 2.62
CA ALA A 80 20.49 -7.73 1.41
C ALA A 80 20.99 -9.16 1.69
N ALA A 81 22.01 -9.31 2.55
CA ALA A 81 22.55 -10.60 2.94
C ALA A 81 21.54 -11.43 3.75
N ALA A 82 20.77 -10.78 4.62
CA ALA A 82 19.67 -11.39 5.37
C ALA A 82 18.40 -11.62 4.53
N ARG A 83 18.39 -11.20 3.26
CA ARG A 83 17.24 -11.31 2.35
C ARG A 83 15.96 -10.72 2.96
N ILE A 84 16.09 -9.56 3.60
CA ILE A 84 14.92 -8.82 4.08
C ILE A 84 14.07 -8.42 2.87
N PRO A 85 12.74 -8.56 2.92
CA PRO A 85 11.85 -8.13 1.85
C PRO A 85 12.14 -6.69 1.43
N THR A 86 12.12 -6.45 0.13
CA THR A 86 12.41 -5.16 -0.49
C THR A 86 11.13 -4.37 -0.72
N LEU A 87 11.28 -3.08 -1.04
CA LEU A 87 10.14 -2.25 -1.47
C LEU A 87 9.52 -2.82 -2.75
N GLU A 88 10.34 -3.33 -3.67
CA GLU A 88 9.93 -4.00 -4.89
C GLU A 88 9.00 -5.19 -4.61
N ASP A 89 9.32 -6.00 -3.59
CA ASP A 89 8.47 -7.11 -3.14
C ASP A 89 7.13 -6.59 -2.60
N ALA A 90 7.15 -5.49 -1.87
CA ALA A 90 5.93 -4.86 -1.34
C ALA A 90 5.04 -4.26 -2.45
N VAL A 91 5.66 -3.69 -3.50
CA VAL A 91 4.97 -3.21 -4.69
C VAL A 91 4.41 -4.37 -5.52
N ALA A 92 5.17 -5.45 -5.70
CA ALA A 92 4.70 -6.66 -6.38
C ALA A 92 3.53 -7.31 -5.63
N ALA A 93 3.55 -7.26 -4.29
CA ALA A 93 2.43 -7.67 -3.46
C ALA A 93 1.24 -6.69 -3.52
N GLY A 94 1.36 -5.52 -4.16
CA GLY A 94 0.29 -4.53 -4.25
C GLY A 94 -0.09 -3.88 -2.92
N ALA A 95 0.77 -3.98 -1.88
CA ALA A 95 0.59 -3.21 -0.64
C ALA A 95 1.14 -1.78 -0.77
N TRP A 96 2.04 -1.58 -1.74
CA TRP A 96 2.67 -0.32 -2.05
C TRP A 96 2.50 0.01 -3.54
N TYR A 97 2.36 1.30 -3.85
CA TYR A 97 2.49 1.82 -5.20
C TYR A 97 3.70 2.75 -5.30
N CYS A 98 4.59 2.50 -6.26
CA CYS A 98 5.71 3.40 -6.57
C CYS A 98 5.80 3.61 -8.07
N GLY A 99 5.62 4.86 -8.53
CA GLY A 99 5.73 5.20 -9.95
C GLY A 99 4.93 6.44 -10.37
N PRO A 100 4.69 6.60 -11.68
CA PRO A 100 3.96 7.75 -12.23
C PRO A 100 2.48 7.81 -11.81
N PRO A 101 1.86 9.00 -11.75
CA PRO A 101 0.44 9.15 -11.40
C PRO A 101 -0.50 8.27 -12.23
N GLU A 102 -0.25 8.14 -13.54
CA GLU A 102 -1.09 7.36 -14.47
C GLU A 102 -1.12 5.89 -14.09
N GLY A 103 0.02 5.36 -13.63
CA GLY A 103 0.09 4.00 -13.14
C GLY A 103 -0.65 3.82 -11.81
N PHE A 104 -0.72 4.87 -10.96
CA PHE A 104 -1.47 4.78 -9.72
C PHE A 104 -2.97 4.81 -9.98
N ILE A 105 -3.43 5.64 -10.92
CA ILE A 105 -4.81 5.64 -11.41
C ILE A 105 -5.18 4.23 -11.90
N ALA A 106 -4.36 3.64 -12.78
CA ALA A 106 -4.61 2.30 -13.30
C ALA A 106 -4.66 1.23 -12.19
N TYR A 107 -3.79 1.34 -11.19
CA TYR A 107 -3.79 0.46 -10.02
C TYR A 107 -5.11 0.57 -9.22
N LEU A 108 -5.59 1.79 -8.96
CA LEU A 108 -6.83 2.01 -8.21
C LEU A 108 -8.07 1.56 -9.01
N GLN A 109 -8.11 1.82 -10.32
CA GLN A 109 -9.17 1.31 -11.21
C GLN A 109 -9.19 -0.22 -11.26
N ALA A 110 -8.02 -0.88 -11.18
CA ALA A 110 -7.96 -2.32 -11.09
C ALA A 110 -8.49 -2.86 -9.75
N LEU A 111 -8.34 -2.11 -8.65
CA LEU A 111 -8.97 -2.44 -7.37
C LEU A 111 -10.50 -2.30 -7.46
N GLU A 112 -11.00 -1.20 -8.02
CA GLU A 112 -12.44 -0.97 -8.24
C GLU A 112 -13.07 -2.09 -9.09
N ALA A 113 -12.44 -2.44 -10.22
CA ALA A 113 -12.92 -3.52 -11.09
C ALA A 113 -12.93 -4.89 -10.39
N LYS A 114 -11.99 -5.12 -9.48
CA LYS A 114 -11.86 -6.37 -8.73
C LYS A 114 -12.82 -6.45 -7.54
N TYR A 115 -13.12 -5.30 -6.93
CA TYR A 115 -13.93 -5.16 -5.74
C TYR A 115 -15.03 -4.12 -6.00
N PRO A 116 -16.11 -4.50 -6.72
CA PRO A 116 -17.11 -3.56 -7.22
C PRO A 116 -17.91 -2.82 -6.14
N GLY A 117 -17.92 -3.31 -4.89
CA GLY A 117 -18.52 -2.61 -3.76
C GLY A 117 -17.58 -1.65 -3.03
N LEU A 118 -16.31 -1.54 -3.45
CA LEU A 118 -15.31 -0.73 -2.76
C LEU A 118 -15.52 0.77 -3.03
N GLU A 119 -15.94 1.50 -2.01
CA GLU A 119 -16.15 2.96 -2.09
C GLU A 119 -15.01 3.77 -1.45
N HIS A 120 -14.16 3.13 -0.64
CA HIS A 120 -13.16 3.82 0.17
C HIS A 120 -11.75 3.25 -0.01
N VAL A 121 -10.82 4.14 -0.33
CA VAL A 121 -9.39 3.84 -0.33
C VAL A 121 -8.69 4.86 0.57
N ASN A 122 -7.88 4.35 1.51
CA ASN A 122 -6.98 5.17 2.29
C ASN A 122 -5.59 5.11 1.67
N VAL A 123 -5.10 6.24 1.18
CA VAL A 123 -3.74 6.36 0.67
C VAL A 123 -2.87 7.15 1.63
N GLY A 124 -1.63 6.72 1.85
CA GLY A 124 -0.75 7.43 2.76
C GLY A 124 0.73 7.13 2.54
N SER A 125 1.56 8.00 3.11
CA SER A 125 2.99 7.74 3.23
C SER A 125 3.26 6.81 4.41
N SER A 126 4.36 6.07 4.36
CA SER A 126 4.78 5.24 5.48
C SER A 126 5.15 6.09 6.71
N MET A 127 5.01 5.50 7.89
CA MET A 127 5.53 6.06 9.14
C MET A 127 7.04 6.33 9.01
N GLY A 128 7.48 7.47 9.52
CA GLY A 128 8.87 7.93 9.39
C GLY A 128 9.16 8.76 8.14
N THR A 129 8.21 8.89 7.21
CA THR A 129 8.39 9.79 6.04
C THR A 129 8.50 11.26 6.49
N PRO A 130 9.48 12.04 5.99
CA PRO A 130 9.58 13.46 6.33
C PRO A 130 8.34 14.26 5.93
N LYS A 131 7.94 15.23 6.78
CA LYS A 131 6.76 16.09 6.53
C LYS A 131 6.78 16.74 5.14
N ALA A 132 7.93 17.24 4.70
CA ALA A 132 8.06 17.89 3.39
C ALA A 132 7.70 16.93 2.24
N VAL A 133 8.18 15.68 2.32
CA VAL A 133 7.87 14.63 1.34
C VAL A 133 6.40 14.26 1.40
N MET A 134 5.81 14.10 2.60
CA MET A 134 4.38 13.82 2.73
C MET A 134 3.52 14.90 2.06
N LEU A 135 3.85 16.18 2.26
CA LEU A 135 3.12 17.29 1.64
C LEU A 135 3.27 17.32 0.11
N GLU A 136 4.47 17.04 -0.40
CA GLU A 136 4.72 16.91 -1.83
C GLU A 136 3.89 15.77 -2.45
N GLN A 137 3.92 14.59 -1.83
CA GLN A 137 3.22 13.39 -2.28
C GLN A 137 1.71 13.57 -2.25
N LEU A 138 1.17 14.18 -1.19
CA LEU A 138 -0.25 14.54 -1.12
C LEU A 138 -0.65 15.59 -2.16
N THR A 139 0.25 16.54 -2.46
CA THR A 139 0.01 17.54 -3.51
C THR A 139 -0.05 16.89 -4.89
N TRP A 140 0.86 15.98 -5.19
CA TRP A 140 0.83 15.19 -6.43
C TRP A 140 -0.43 14.35 -6.52
N PHE A 141 -0.77 13.61 -5.46
CA PHE A 141 -1.99 12.80 -5.42
C PHE A 141 -3.24 13.64 -5.70
N ALA A 142 -3.39 14.79 -5.02
CA ALA A 142 -4.55 15.66 -5.18
C ALA A 142 -4.67 16.26 -6.59
N LYS A 143 -3.54 16.53 -7.28
CA LYS A 143 -3.53 17.17 -8.60
C LYS A 143 -3.58 16.18 -9.75
N GLU A 144 -2.88 15.06 -9.63
CA GLU A 144 -2.60 14.16 -10.75
C GLU A 144 -3.35 12.83 -10.67
N VAL A 145 -3.87 12.45 -9.50
CA VAL A 145 -4.54 11.15 -9.30
C VAL A 145 -6.01 11.33 -8.97
N LEU A 146 -6.31 12.14 -7.96
CA LEU A 146 -7.68 12.32 -7.46
C LEU A 146 -8.68 12.77 -8.55
N PRO A 147 -8.34 13.65 -9.51
CA PRO A 147 -9.29 14.06 -10.56
C PRO A 147 -9.80 12.91 -11.44
N ALA A 148 -9.05 11.80 -11.56
CA ALA A 148 -9.50 10.65 -12.34
C ALA A 148 -10.67 9.88 -11.70
N PHE A 149 -10.93 10.10 -10.41
CA PHE A 149 -11.98 9.45 -9.62
C PHE A 149 -13.10 10.42 -9.22
N GLN A 150 -12.95 11.70 -9.56
CA GLN A 150 -13.97 12.72 -9.37
C GLN A 150 -14.80 12.84 -10.66
N GLY A 151 -15.76 11.93 -10.84
CA GLY A 151 -16.93 12.23 -11.69
C GLY A 151 -17.77 13.30 -11.00
N ASP A 152 -18.39 14.21 -11.78
CA ASP A 152 -19.17 15.38 -11.29
C ASP A 152 -19.82 15.08 -9.95
N ALA A 153 -19.29 15.70 -8.89
CA ALA A 153 -19.77 15.50 -7.53
C ALA A 153 -21.30 15.62 -7.52
N ARG A 154 -21.99 14.50 -7.31
CA ARG A 154 -23.43 14.47 -7.07
C ARG A 154 -23.72 14.88 -5.64
#